data_AF-A0A5C6HKX2-F1
#
_entry.id   AF-A0A5C6HKX2-F1
#
_cell.length_a   1.000
_cell.length_b   1.000
_cell.length_c   1.000
_cell.angle_alpha   90.00
_cell.angle_beta   90.00
_cell.angle_gamma   90.00
#
_symmetry.space_group_name_H-M   'P 1'
#
loop_
_entity.id
_entity.type
_entity.pdbx_description
1 polymer ?
#
loop_
_entity_poly.entity_id
_entity_poly.type
_entity_poly.pdbx_seq_one_letter_code
_entity_poly.pdbx_strand_id
1 'polypeptide(L)'
;MISKIRIYSLLMILFIALSCSNDRIDTFANAFSVEKEKNVDYLKSKFSLALAKVLSENKNAREFIKNEALKQFDYDYDVLYMLVKDKTIMDGKSLEMLLLQHMKKNDLYSLIHQIPALTIFVPSLPENIFSAEEWNVEQEVPCVAFKNEKEQILFVDSKGEFKKIRDNEIPAFPIVVVKPSERVVLQSESTRSSGTVLEGENGLNFVFEYNEFNNLTHANIKTRSVGATEIPDSLKKIYDAKKFSDENGIWQRDYIYYNISTKNGKGVFQKNISECLYSFELMGDPNNSFRNLSDQADDPKYYEDAPDSRRPRESSYWYNGNYEFIIRLYVSNNQLTTSEIDKGLSISPYDLFSLDLQHKENGRDTSPMIAVGVKEYKKYYLPEPLQLFDWNIENYSTAIKISIEEKDNKGIIQNVVETTTTFATNFEFDASLGEKKKIGAKFGASSTIQQKISTTVTTNLDSDLLGDVIVNFGDDVVVKNEMDSIGYYVTNGRTTRTTKSSRPGEVRVPIYKPALNPKYKSGYYKIEILPLALY
;
A
#
# COMPACT_ATOMS: atom_id res chain seq x y z
N MET A 1 29.44 14.78 67.62
CA MET A 1 30.30 15.98 67.63
C MET A 1 31.37 15.78 66.57
N ILE A 2 31.58 16.82 65.78
CA ILE A 2 32.12 16.86 64.41
C ILE A 2 33.46 16.13 64.22
N SER A 3 33.57 15.33 63.16
CA SER A 3 34.83 14.77 62.66
C SER A 3 34.96 14.96 61.15
N LYS A 4 35.98 15.77 60.81
CA LYS A 4 36.88 15.68 59.66
C LYS A 4 36.35 16.09 58.28
N ILE A 5 36.76 17.31 57.96
CA ILE A 5 36.84 17.97 56.67
C ILE A 5 38.12 17.52 55.93
N ARG A 6 37.99 17.34 54.61
CA ARG A 6 39.01 17.29 53.53
C ARG A 6 39.92 16.04 53.44
N ILE A 7 39.60 15.18 52.47
CA ILE A 7 40.39 14.86 51.25
C ILE A 7 39.55 13.83 50.49
N TYR A 8 38.79 14.22 49.45
CA TYR A 8 38.31 13.34 48.37
C TYR A 8 37.82 14.23 47.22
N SER A 9 38.76 14.66 46.37
CA SER A 9 38.47 15.21 45.05
C SER A 9 39.43 14.57 44.05
N LEU A 10 39.37 13.24 43.91
CA LEU A 10 39.91 12.51 42.75
C LEU A 10 39.58 11.00 42.81
N LEU A 11 38.31 10.59 42.91
CA LEU A 11 37.95 9.17 42.74
C LEU A 11 36.45 8.99 42.46
N MET A 12 35.97 9.53 41.33
CA MET A 12 34.65 9.15 40.81
C MET A 12 34.50 9.45 39.31
N ILE A 13 35.52 9.16 38.49
CA ILE A 13 35.37 9.04 37.03
C ILE A 13 36.30 7.92 36.56
N LEU A 14 35.96 6.67 36.89
CA LEU A 14 36.57 5.50 36.22
C LEU A 14 35.80 4.20 36.48
N PHE A 15 34.47 4.16 36.28
CA PHE A 15 33.74 2.88 36.34
C PHE A 15 32.41 2.89 35.56
N ILE A 16 32.40 3.37 34.31
CA ILE A 16 31.36 2.97 33.32
C ILE A 16 31.99 3.01 31.93
N ALA A 17 32.57 1.89 31.47
CA ALA A 17 32.73 1.57 30.04
C ALA A 17 33.43 0.20 29.87
N LEU A 18 32.94 -0.86 30.52
CA LEU A 18 33.24 -2.24 30.12
C LEU A 18 32.01 -3.10 30.40
N SER A 19 31.06 -3.07 29.46
CA SER A 19 30.20 -4.22 29.18
C SER A 19 30.29 -4.49 27.68
N CYS A 20 31.10 -5.48 27.32
CA CYS A 20 31.00 -6.25 26.09
C CYS A 20 29.55 -6.74 25.91
N SER A 21 28.99 -7.00 24.73
CA SER A 21 29.54 -7.11 23.37
C SER A 21 28.33 -7.13 22.43
N ASN A 22 28.40 -6.40 21.32
CA ASN A 22 27.64 -6.76 20.13
C ASN A 22 28.59 -6.68 18.93
N ASP A 23 29.55 -7.61 18.89
CA ASP A 23 30.54 -7.79 17.80
C ASP A 23 29.91 -8.27 16.47
N ARG A 24 28.64 -7.93 16.21
CA ARG A 24 27.89 -8.43 15.04
C ARG A 24 27.79 -7.43 13.89
N ILE A 25 28.24 -6.19 14.08
CA ILE A 25 28.40 -5.21 12.99
C ILE A 25 29.81 -5.27 12.38
N ASP A 26 30.81 -5.71 13.16
CA ASP A 26 32.23 -5.67 12.75
C ASP A 26 32.68 -6.83 11.84
N THR A 27 31.85 -7.84 11.62
CA THR A 27 32.17 -8.96 10.72
C THR A 27 31.97 -8.62 9.23
N PHE A 28 31.28 -7.52 8.90
CA PHE A 28 31.24 -6.98 7.54
C PHE A 28 32.32 -5.92 7.26
N ALA A 29 32.82 -5.24 8.31
CA ALA A 29 33.81 -4.18 8.16
C ALA A 29 35.22 -4.70 7.82
N ASN A 30 35.58 -5.90 8.31
CA ASN A 30 36.98 -6.35 8.32
C ASN A 30 37.44 -7.18 7.08
N ALA A 31 36.69 -7.15 5.97
CA ALA A 31 37.13 -7.78 4.72
C ALA A 31 37.22 -6.83 3.51
N PHE A 32 36.90 -5.54 3.67
CA PHE A 32 37.00 -4.58 2.56
C PHE A 32 38.28 -3.76 2.69
N SER A 33 39.32 -4.14 1.94
CA SER A 33 40.32 -3.17 1.51
C SER A 33 39.59 -2.00 0.86
N VAL A 34 39.97 -0.76 1.20
CA VAL A 34 39.37 0.49 0.69
C VAL A 34 39.55 0.58 -0.84
N GLU A 35 38.71 -0.15 -1.58
CA GLU A 35 38.39 0.15 -2.97
C GLU A 35 37.52 1.41 -2.94
N LYS A 36 37.81 2.37 -3.81
CA LYS A 36 36.95 3.52 -4.04
C LYS A 36 35.51 3.02 -4.28
N GLU A 37 34.55 3.53 -3.52
CA GLU A 37 33.15 3.13 -3.61
C GLU A 37 32.71 3.14 -5.08
N LYS A 38 32.27 1.98 -5.56
CA LYS A 38 31.91 1.79 -6.96
C LYS A 38 30.57 2.46 -7.20
N ASN A 39 30.52 3.25 -8.27
CA ASN A 39 29.32 3.94 -8.73
C ASN A 39 28.12 2.97 -8.88
N VAL A 40 26.97 3.36 -8.34
CA VAL A 40 25.76 2.52 -8.27
C VAL A 40 25.26 2.16 -9.66
N ASP A 41 25.26 3.08 -10.62
CA ASP A 41 24.84 2.79 -12.00
C ASP A 41 25.69 1.71 -12.66
N TYR A 42 27.01 1.80 -12.48
CA TYR A 42 27.92 0.76 -12.96
C TYR A 42 27.55 -0.59 -12.35
N LEU A 43 27.27 -0.65 -11.04
CA LEU A 43 26.91 -1.88 -10.35
C LEU A 43 25.54 -2.43 -10.81
N LYS A 44 24.50 -1.58 -10.89
CA LYS A 44 23.17 -1.94 -11.44
C LYS A 44 23.29 -2.49 -12.87
N SER A 45 24.11 -1.86 -13.71
CA SER A 45 24.32 -2.31 -15.10
C SER A 45 24.98 -3.70 -15.16
N LYS A 46 25.96 -3.98 -14.29
CA LYS A 46 26.63 -5.28 -14.21
C LYS A 46 25.71 -6.36 -13.66
N PHE A 47 24.94 -6.05 -12.63
CA PHE A 47 23.94 -6.96 -12.09
C PHE A 47 22.87 -7.28 -13.13
N SER A 48 22.35 -6.26 -13.82
CA SER A 48 21.31 -6.44 -14.85
C SER A 48 21.80 -7.32 -16.00
N LEU A 49 23.04 -7.13 -16.47
CA LEU A 49 23.64 -7.99 -17.47
C LEU A 49 23.84 -9.43 -16.98
N ALA A 50 24.32 -9.60 -15.74
CA ALA A 50 24.49 -10.93 -15.16
C ALA A 50 23.15 -11.65 -15.04
N LEU A 51 22.11 -10.96 -14.56
CA LEU A 51 20.76 -11.50 -14.47
C LEU A 51 20.20 -11.84 -15.85
N ALA A 52 20.38 -10.98 -16.88
CA ALA A 52 19.92 -11.28 -18.24
C ALA A 52 20.56 -12.55 -18.82
N LYS A 53 21.85 -12.79 -18.52
CA LYS A 53 22.52 -14.04 -18.91
C LYS A 53 22.00 -15.25 -18.15
N VAL A 54 21.85 -15.14 -16.83
CA VAL A 54 21.28 -16.21 -15.99
C VAL A 54 19.88 -16.59 -16.48
N LEU A 55 19.01 -15.60 -16.73
CA LEU A 55 17.66 -15.81 -17.22
C LEU A 55 17.63 -16.41 -18.62
N SER A 56 18.65 -16.21 -19.45
CA SER A 56 18.76 -16.82 -20.78
C SER A 56 19.23 -18.28 -20.71
N GLU A 57 20.25 -18.54 -19.91
CA GLU A 57 20.92 -19.84 -19.80
C GLU A 57 20.18 -20.84 -18.91
N ASN A 58 19.39 -20.37 -17.96
CA ASN A 58 18.80 -21.20 -16.92
C ASN A 58 17.28 -21.02 -16.82
N LYS A 59 16.54 -21.98 -17.39
CA LYS A 59 15.07 -22.06 -17.28
C LYS A 59 14.59 -22.14 -15.83
N ASN A 60 15.28 -22.92 -15.00
CA ASN A 60 14.88 -23.08 -13.60
C ASN A 60 15.02 -21.75 -12.83
N ALA A 61 15.97 -20.89 -13.19
CA ALA A 61 16.08 -19.56 -12.61
C ALA A 61 14.88 -18.66 -12.98
N ARG A 62 14.38 -18.76 -14.22
CA ARG A 62 13.13 -18.09 -14.64
C ARG A 62 11.93 -18.61 -13.83
N GLU A 63 11.81 -19.93 -13.71
CA GLU A 63 10.74 -20.57 -12.92
C GLU A 63 10.80 -20.19 -11.44
N PHE A 64 12.00 -20.14 -10.87
CA PHE A 64 12.20 -19.69 -9.49
C PHE A 64 11.77 -18.24 -9.27
N ILE A 65 12.22 -17.31 -10.12
CA ILE A 65 11.83 -15.89 -10.00
C ILE A 65 10.33 -15.71 -10.20
N LYS A 66 9.73 -16.39 -11.20
CA LYS A 66 8.27 -16.40 -11.39
C LYS A 66 7.55 -16.87 -10.12
N ASN A 67 7.98 -17.98 -9.53
CA ASN A 67 7.34 -18.55 -8.34
C ASN A 67 7.51 -17.70 -7.09
N GLU A 68 8.63 -17.00 -6.92
CA GLU A 68 8.80 -16.04 -5.82
C GLU A 68 7.95 -14.78 -6.06
N ALA A 69 7.88 -14.27 -7.30
CA ALA A 69 7.07 -13.10 -7.65
C ALA A 69 5.56 -13.35 -7.45
N LEU A 70 5.07 -14.53 -7.80
CA LEU A 70 3.66 -14.93 -7.62
C LEU A 70 3.21 -15.01 -6.16
N LYS A 71 4.13 -14.98 -5.20
CA LYS A 71 3.76 -14.89 -3.77
C LYS A 71 3.26 -13.51 -3.40
N GLN A 72 3.60 -12.50 -4.19
CA GLN A 72 3.29 -11.10 -3.97
C GLN A 72 3.46 -10.69 -2.51
N PHE A 73 4.63 -10.99 -1.93
CA PHE A 73 4.81 -10.95 -0.48
C PHE A 73 4.55 -9.57 0.14
N ASP A 74 4.64 -8.52 -0.69
CA ASP A 74 4.37 -7.13 -0.38
C ASP A 74 3.21 -6.52 -1.19
N TYR A 75 2.32 -7.37 -1.74
CA TYR A 75 1.24 -7.05 -2.70
C TYR A 75 1.66 -6.72 -4.13
N ASP A 76 2.95 -6.82 -4.45
CA ASP A 76 3.47 -6.61 -5.80
C ASP A 76 4.33 -7.81 -6.25
N TYR A 77 4.69 -7.89 -7.52
CA TYR A 77 5.47 -9.01 -8.07
C TYR A 77 6.96 -8.89 -7.79
N ASP A 78 7.28 -8.45 -6.58
CA ASP A 78 8.62 -8.18 -6.11
C ASP A 78 9.30 -9.44 -5.58
N VAL A 79 10.54 -9.66 -6.03
CA VAL A 79 11.43 -10.69 -5.51
C VAL A 79 12.61 -10.03 -4.82
N LEU A 80 12.48 -9.82 -3.50
CA LEU A 80 13.54 -9.22 -2.69
C LEU A 80 14.78 -10.13 -2.69
N TYR A 81 15.84 -9.69 -3.38
CA TYR A 81 17.03 -10.51 -3.67
C TYR A 81 17.63 -11.11 -2.41
N MET A 82 17.72 -10.32 -1.34
CA MET A 82 18.33 -10.75 -0.07
C MET A 82 17.60 -11.91 0.63
N LEU A 83 16.30 -12.10 0.36
CA LEU A 83 15.52 -13.23 0.92
C LEU A 83 15.60 -14.50 0.08
N VAL A 84 16.12 -14.40 -1.14
CA VAL A 84 16.06 -15.50 -2.13
C VAL A 84 17.41 -15.92 -2.67
N LYS A 85 18.46 -15.12 -2.47
CA LYS A 85 19.76 -15.29 -3.14
C LYS A 85 20.41 -16.66 -2.93
N ASP A 86 20.17 -17.29 -1.78
CA ASP A 86 20.77 -18.56 -1.35
C ASP A 86 19.83 -19.76 -1.53
N LYS A 87 18.54 -19.51 -1.80
CA LYS A 87 17.57 -20.57 -2.07
C LYS A 87 18.02 -21.38 -3.29
N THR A 88 17.92 -22.71 -3.16
CA THR A 88 18.32 -23.62 -4.23
C THR A 88 17.25 -23.64 -5.32
N ILE A 89 17.65 -23.37 -6.56
CA ILE A 89 16.75 -23.25 -7.71
C ILE A 89 16.46 -24.64 -8.31
N MET A 90 17.52 -25.34 -8.74
CA MET A 90 17.60 -26.75 -9.13
C MET A 90 19.08 -27.05 -9.43
N ASP A 91 19.53 -28.31 -9.42
CA ASP A 91 20.95 -28.72 -9.58
C ASP A 91 21.91 -28.21 -8.49
N GLY A 92 21.40 -27.89 -7.30
CA GLY A 92 22.20 -27.49 -6.14
C GLY A 92 22.82 -26.10 -6.22
N LYS A 93 22.51 -25.30 -7.27
CA LYS A 93 22.97 -23.91 -7.39
C LYS A 93 21.90 -22.93 -6.88
N SER A 94 22.36 -21.89 -6.17
CA SER A 94 21.52 -20.76 -5.79
C SER A 94 21.52 -19.66 -6.86
N LEU A 95 20.60 -18.69 -6.74
CA LEU A 95 20.55 -17.53 -7.63
C LEU A 95 21.89 -16.76 -7.62
N GLU A 96 22.46 -16.56 -6.43
CA GLU A 96 23.76 -15.90 -6.26
C GLU A 96 24.88 -16.65 -6.99
N MET A 97 24.93 -17.98 -6.87
CA MET A 97 25.95 -18.80 -7.57
C MET A 97 25.82 -18.71 -9.09
N LEU A 98 24.61 -18.53 -9.62
CA LEU A 98 24.40 -18.30 -11.06
C LEU A 98 24.87 -16.90 -11.47
N LEU A 99 24.52 -15.86 -10.69
CA LEU A 99 24.95 -14.49 -10.96
C LEU A 99 26.47 -14.34 -10.93
N LEU A 100 27.15 -14.98 -9.97
CA LEU A 100 28.61 -14.95 -9.82
C LEU A 100 29.39 -15.59 -10.97
N GLN A 101 28.73 -16.32 -11.87
CA GLN A 101 29.35 -16.78 -13.13
C GLN A 101 29.53 -15.63 -14.13
N HIS A 102 28.73 -14.56 -13.99
CA HIS A 102 28.64 -13.46 -14.95
C HIS A 102 29.01 -12.09 -14.38
N MET A 103 29.15 -11.95 -13.05
CA MET A 103 29.65 -10.75 -12.39
C MET A 103 30.65 -11.06 -11.27
N LYS A 104 31.50 -10.07 -10.95
CA LYS A 104 32.49 -10.21 -9.87
C LYS A 104 31.79 -10.20 -8.51
N LYS A 105 32.26 -11.07 -7.60
CA LYS A 105 31.80 -11.14 -6.21
C LYS A 105 31.84 -9.78 -5.49
N ASN A 106 32.95 -9.04 -5.62
CA ASN A 106 33.08 -7.72 -5.01
C ASN A 106 32.06 -6.71 -5.57
N ASP A 107 31.74 -6.77 -6.85
CA ASP A 107 30.75 -5.87 -7.47
C ASP A 107 29.34 -6.19 -6.95
N LEU A 108 28.98 -7.47 -6.85
CA LEU A 108 27.69 -7.90 -6.29
C LEU A 108 27.54 -7.45 -4.83
N TYR A 109 28.57 -7.66 -4.02
CA TYR A 109 28.55 -7.29 -2.61
C TYR A 109 28.52 -5.78 -2.39
N SER A 110 29.25 -5.00 -3.21
CA SER A 110 29.12 -3.54 -3.18
C SER A 110 27.72 -3.07 -3.55
N LEU A 111 27.02 -3.75 -4.47
CA LEU A 111 25.65 -3.38 -4.86
C LEU A 111 24.66 -3.61 -3.72
N ILE A 112 24.64 -4.82 -3.14
CA ILE A 112 23.69 -5.15 -2.07
C ILE A 112 24.00 -4.41 -0.77
N HIS A 113 25.23 -3.91 -0.58
CA HIS A 113 25.55 -3.01 0.52
C HIS A 113 24.95 -1.61 0.31
N GLN A 114 25.03 -1.09 -0.91
CA GLN A 114 24.47 0.23 -1.25
C GLN A 114 22.95 0.20 -1.43
N ILE A 115 22.38 -0.94 -1.84
CA ILE A 115 20.95 -1.16 -2.01
C ILE A 115 20.55 -2.48 -1.32
N PRO A 116 20.43 -2.50 0.03
CA PRO A 116 20.06 -3.72 0.76
C PRO A 116 18.69 -4.28 0.36
N ALA A 117 17.75 -3.38 0.04
CA ALA A 117 16.41 -3.73 -0.42
C ALA A 117 16.34 -3.98 -1.93
N LEU A 118 17.43 -4.44 -2.58
CA LEU A 118 17.46 -4.71 -4.02
C LEU A 118 16.44 -5.80 -4.39
N THR A 119 15.57 -5.49 -5.34
CA THR A 119 14.47 -6.33 -5.75
C THR A 119 14.51 -6.60 -7.26
N ILE A 120 14.11 -7.81 -7.65
CA ILE A 120 13.79 -8.16 -9.03
C ILE A 120 12.27 -8.12 -9.16
N PHE A 121 11.75 -7.10 -9.83
CA PHE A 121 10.32 -6.90 -10.06
C PHE A 121 9.89 -7.50 -11.40
N VAL A 122 8.78 -8.25 -11.41
CA VAL A 122 8.18 -8.83 -12.62
C VAL A 122 6.93 -8.03 -13.00
N PRO A 123 7.00 -7.08 -13.95
CA PRO A 123 5.89 -6.18 -14.24
C PRO A 123 4.73 -6.90 -14.92
N SER A 124 3.52 -6.42 -14.65
CA SER A 124 2.32 -6.74 -15.43
C SER A 124 2.16 -5.76 -16.58
N LEU A 125 2.48 -6.22 -17.79
CA LEU A 125 2.37 -5.44 -19.02
C LEU A 125 0.95 -5.52 -19.60
N PRO A 126 0.47 -4.47 -20.27
CA PRO A 126 -0.88 -4.43 -20.80
C PRO A 126 -1.10 -5.46 -21.91
N GLU A 127 -2.37 -5.67 -22.28
CA GLU A 127 -2.77 -6.62 -23.34
C GLU A 127 -2.23 -8.05 -23.14
N ASN A 128 -1.97 -8.44 -21.88
CA ASN A 128 -1.39 -9.72 -21.50
C ASN A 128 -0.06 -10.03 -22.22
N ILE A 129 0.73 -8.99 -22.52
CA ILE A 129 2.03 -9.13 -23.20
C ILE A 129 3.00 -9.93 -22.33
N PHE A 130 3.04 -9.66 -21.02
CA PHE A 130 3.90 -10.32 -20.06
C PHE A 130 3.44 -10.01 -18.64
N SER A 131 3.35 -11.00 -17.77
CA SER A 131 3.15 -10.84 -16.32
C SER A 131 3.69 -12.06 -15.59
N ALA A 132 3.82 -12.02 -14.25
CA ALA A 132 4.24 -13.19 -13.49
C ALA A 132 3.28 -14.39 -13.69
N GLU A 133 1.96 -14.15 -13.74
CA GLU A 133 0.92 -15.15 -13.97
C GLU A 133 1.11 -15.86 -15.31
N GLU A 134 1.23 -15.07 -16.37
CA GLU A 134 1.20 -15.58 -17.74
C GLU A 134 2.60 -15.91 -18.28
N TRP A 135 3.68 -15.61 -17.53
CA TRP A 135 5.06 -15.84 -17.97
C TRP A 135 5.31 -17.31 -18.36
N ASN A 136 5.50 -17.54 -19.65
CA ASN A 136 5.87 -18.84 -20.21
C ASN A 136 7.38 -19.04 -20.12
N VAL A 137 7.85 -19.57 -19.00
CA VAL A 137 9.28 -19.75 -18.72
C VAL A 137 10.03 -20.65 -19.72
N GLU A 138 9.34 -21.42 -20.56
CA GLU A 138 9.97 -22.21 -21.62
C GLU A 138 10.36 -21.36 -22.83
N GLN A 139 9.49 -20.43 -23.22
CA GLN A 139 9.61 -19.68 -24.47
C GLN A 139 10.07 -18.23 -24.25
N GLU A 140 9.79 -17.66 -23.09
CA GLU A 140 10.00 -16.26 -22.79
C GLU A 140 11.26 -16.07 -21.94
N VAL A 141 12.27 -15.46 -22.54
CA VAL A 141 13.49 -15.00 -21.87
C VAL A 141 13.40 -13.49 -21.74
N PRO A 142 13.23 -12.96 -20.51
CA PRO A 142 13.08 -11.53 -20.33
C PRO A 142 14.40 -10.77 -20.48
N CYS A 143 14.32 -9.56 -20.99
CA CYS A 143 15.35 -8.54 -20.80
C CYS A 143 15.37 -8.07 -19.33
N VAL A 144 16.44 -7.40 -18.91
CA VAL A 144 16.53 -6.82 -17.56
C VAL A 144 16.64 -5.31 -17.65
N ALA A 145 15.70 -4.60 -17.02
CA ALA A 145 15.65 -3.16 -16.94
C ALA A 145 16.17 -2.63 -15.60
N PHE A 146 16.72 -1.42 -15.61
CA PHE A 146 17.08 -0.66 -14.42
C PHE A 146 17.08 0.84 -14.75
N LYS A 147 16.89 1.67 -13.73
CA LYS A 147 17.01 3.12 -13.82
C LYS A 147 18.40 3.58 -13.42
N ASN A 148 18.97 4.47 -14.24
CA ASN A 148 20.27 5.09 -14.00
C ASN A 148 20.16 6.40 -13.20
N GLU A 149 21.28 6.99 -12.78
CA GLU A 149 21.38 8.27 -12.03
C GLU A 149 20.83 9.48 -12.79
N LYS A 150 20.52 9.34 -14.08
CA LYS A 150 19.87 10.37 -14.90
C LYS A 150 18.38 10.11 -15.08
N GLU A 151 17.80 9.24 -14.25
CA GLU A 151 16.40 8.83 -14.29
C GLU A 151 15.97 8.19 -15.61
N GLN A 152 16.91 7.58 -16.34
CA GLN A 152 16.62 6.92 -17.62
C GLN A 152 16.46 5.42 -17.42
N ILE A 153 15.37 4.88 -17.96
CA ILE A 153 15.15 3.43 -17.99
C ILE A 153 15.98 2.80 -19.12
N LEU A 154 16.99 2.03 -18.71
CA LEU A 154 17.81 1.22 -19.60
C LEU A 154 17.41 -0.24 -19.44
N PHE A 155 17.55 -1.01 -20.51
CA PHE A 155 17.44 -2.47 -20.45
C PHE A 155 18.57 -3.15 -21.21
N VAL A 156 18.88 -4.38 -20.82
CA VAL A 156 19.93 -5.20 -21.40
C VAL A 156 19.42 -6.59 -21.70
N ASP A 157 19.83 -7.14 -22.85
CA ASP A 157 19.58 -8.52 -23.21
C ASP A 157 20.76 -9.44 -22.82
N SER A 158 20.62 -10.74 -23.02
CA SER A 158 21.68 -11.71 -22.67
C SER A 158 22.96 -11.56 -23.51
N LYS A 159 22.92 -10.82 -24.62
CA LYS A 159 24.09 -10.53 -25.48
C LYS A 159 24.87 -9.31 -24.99
N GLY A 160 24.31 -8.55 -24.05
CA GLY A 160 24.91 -7.33 -23.51
C GLY A 160 24.62 -6.08 -24.30
N GLU A 161 23.58 -6.08 -25.15
CA GLU A 161 23.12 -4.86 -25.83
C GLU A 161 22.26 -4.03 -24.89
N PHE A 162 22.77 -2.86 -24.49
CA PHE A 162 22.00 -1.88 -23.72
C PHE A 162 21.17 -1.01 -24.65
N LYS A 163 19.88 -0.88 -24.34
CA LYS A 163 18.91 -0.04 -25.05
C LYS A 163 18.15 0.81 -24.05
N LYS A 164 17.62 1.94 -24.51
CA LYS A 164 16.78 2.82 -23.72
C LYS A 164 15.32 2.56 -24.06
N ILE A 165 14.47 2.44 -23.04
CA ILE A 165 13.02 2.60 -23.18
C ILE A 165 12.71 4.07 -22.89
N ARG A 166 11.97 4.72 -23.78
CA ARG A 166 11.53 6.10 -23.50
C ARG A 166 10.49 6.06 -22.41
N ASP A 167 10.39 7.13 -21.63
CA ASP A 167 9.59 7.08 -20.42
C ASP A 167 8.11 6.86 -20.75
N ASN A 168 7.61 7.32 -21.91
CA ASN A 168 6.24 7.03 -22.39
C ASN A 168 6.06 5.71 -23.15
N GLU A 169 7.09 4.87 -23.22
CA GLU A 169 7.02 3.57 -23.86
C GLU A 169 6.79 2.46 -22.84
N ILE A 170 5.84 1.59 -23.16
CA ILE A 170 5.63 0.34 -22.47
C ILE A 170 6.27 -0.77 -23.31
N PRO A 171 7.14 -1.62 -22.73
CA PRO A 171 7.70 -2.77 -23.41
C PRO A 171 6.61 -3.67 -23.99
N ALA A 172 6.86 -4.15 -25.20
CA ALA A 172 6.00 -5.13 -25.88
C ALA A 172 6.70 -6.51 -25.95
N PHE A 173 7.48 -6.83 -24.91
CA PHE A 173 8.29 -8.05 -24.83
C PHE A 173 8.57 -8.40 -23.35
N PRO A 174 8.90 -9.67 -23.05
CA PRO A 174 9.25 -10.10 -21.70
C PRO A 174 10.38 -9.27 -21.08
N ILE A 175 10.17 -8.76 -19.86
CA ILE A 175 11.13 -7.90 -19.17
C ILE A 175 10.96 -8.01 -17.66
N VAL A 176 12.06 -7.93 -16.92
CA VAL A 176 12.06 -7.78 -15.45
C VAL A 176 12.83 -6.53 -15.05
N VAL A 177 12.54 -5.96 -13.90
CA VAL A 177 13.09 -4.68 -13.43
C VAL A 177 13.97 -4.89 -12.19
N VAL A 178 15.10 -4.20 -12.11
CA VAL A 178 15.98 -4.17 -10.94
C VAL A 178 15.86 -2.80 -10.27
N LYS A 179 15.25 -2.77 -9.08
CA LYS A 179 14.97 -1.55 -8.30
C LYS A 179 15.08 -1.82 -6.79
N PRO A 180 15.30 -0.81 -5.94
CA PRO A 180 15.02 -0.95 -4.51
C PRO A 180 13.53 -1.22 -4.27
N SER A 181 13.17 -1.95 -3.20
CA SER A 181 11.78 -2.07 -2.75
C SER A 181 11.27 -0.76 -2.13
N GLU A 182 10.02 -0.43 -2.41
CA GLU A 182 9.28 0.73 -1.88
C GLU A 182 8.55 0.41 -0.57
N ARG A 183 8.39 -0.87 -0.23
CA ARG A 183 7.57 -1.34 0.92
C ARG A 183 8.37 -2.03 2.02
N VAL A 184 9.60 -2.43 1.72
CA VAL A 184 10.48 -3.15 2.62
C VAL A 184 11.74 -2.36 2.90
N VAL A 185 12.04 -2.18 4.19
CA VAL A 185 13.22 -1.44 4.66
C VAL A 185 14.11 -2.33 5.51
N LEU A 186 15.41 -2.01 5.53
CA LEU A 186 16.35 -2.67 6.42
C LEU A 186 15.99 -2.35 7.88
N GLN A 187 15.92 -3.37 8.73
CA GLN A 187 15.71 -3.22 10.16
C GLN A 187 16.93 -2.53 10.79
N SER A 188 16.67 -1.43 11.47
CA SER A 188 17.61 -0.62 12.24
C SER A 188 17.08 -0.41 13.65
N GLU A 189 17.92 0.06 14.58
CA GLU A 189 17.49 0.37 15.96
C GLU A 189 16.36 1.42 16.01
N SER A 190 16.20 2.23 14.96
CA SER A 190 15.18 3.28 14.83
C SER A 190 13.89 2.83 14.13
N THR A 191 13.87 1.67 13.46
CA THR A 191 12.63 1.12 12.90
C THR A 191 11.83 0.51 14.04
N ARG A 192 10.96 1.34 14.64
CA ARG A 192 9.94 0.88 15.59
C ARG A 192 8.92 0.00 14.84
N SER A 193 9.16 -1.29 14.66
CA SER A 193 8.09 -2.18 14.22
C SER A 193 7.92 -3.39 15.14
N SER A 194 6.68 -3.59 15.55
CA SER A 194 6.11 -4.83 16.09
C SER A 194 5.68 -5.79 14.96
N GLY A 195 6.22 -5.59 13.74
CA GLY A 195 5.82 -6.30 12.52
C GLY A 195 6.60 -7.59 12.26
N THR A 196 6.19 -8.33 11.23
CA THR A 196 6.87 -9.54 10.78
C THR A 196 8.30 -9.21 10.32
N VAL A 197 9.28 -9.89 10.91
CA VAL A 197 10.70 -9.78 10.51
C VAL A 197 10.95 -10.75 9.36
N LEU A 198 11.52 -10.23 8.27
CA LEU A 198 11.99 -10.99 7.13
C LEU A 198 13.50 -11.18 7.28
N GLU A 199 13.92 -12.38 7.66
CA GLU A 199 15.34 -12.67 7.88
C GLU A 199 16.02 -13.04 6.55
N GLY A 200 17.00 -12.24 6.14
CA GLY A 200 17.95 -12.60 5.10
C GLY A 200 19.01 -13.55 5.66
N GLU A 201 19.47 -14.50 4.85
CA GLU A 201 20.43 -15.54 5.31
C GLU A 201 21.81 -14.97 5.75
N ASN A 202 22.13 -13.73 5.36
CA ASN A 202 23.34 -13.04 5.80
C ASN A 202 23.20 -12.34 7.17
N GLY A 203 22.08 -12.55 7.87
CA GLY A 203 21.78 -11.92 9.16
C GLY A 203 21.24 -10.49 9.04
N LEU A 204 20.97 -9.99 7.84
CA LEU A 204 20.21 -8.75 7.66
C LEU A 204 18.73 -9.04 7.85
N ASN A 205 18.10 -8.23 8.68
CA ASN A 205 16.67 -8.30 8.90
C ASN A 205 16.00 -7.18 8.15
N PHE A 206 14.85 -7.49 7.55
CA PHE A 206 14.00 -6.52 6.89
C PHE A 206 12.64 -6.49 7.56
N VAL A 207 11.96 -5.35 7.47
CA VAL A 207 10.60 -5.16 7.95
C VAL A 207 9.79 -4.43 6.89
N PHE A 208 8.49 -4.71 6.85
CA PHE A 208 7.57 -3.86 6.10
C PHE A 208 7.51 -2.49 6.77
N GLU A 209 7.51 -1.43 5.96
CA GLU A 209 7.38 -0.08 6.47
C GLU A 209 6.02 0.14 7.14
N TYR A 210 4.96 -0.43 6.53
CA TYR A 210 3.61 -0.49 7.08
C TYR A 210 3.14 -1.94 7.16
N ASN A 211 2.45 -2.31 8.24
CA ASN A 211 1.95 -3.68 8.43
C ASN A 211 0.98 -4.09 7.32
N GLU A 212 0.23 -3.12 6.77
CA GLU A 212 -0.71 -3.32 5.68
C GLU A 212 -0.04 -3.76 4.37
N PHE A 213 1.28 -3.59 4.23
CA PHE A 213 2.04 -4.12 3.09
C PHE A 213 2.45 -5.57 3.28
N ASN A 214 2.21 -6.19 4.44
CA ASN A 214 2.54 -7.59 4.64
C ASN A 214 1.49 -8.53 4.04
N ASN A 215 1.83 -9.19 2.93
CA ASN A 215 0.96 -10.18 2.29
C ASN A 215 1.35 -11.64 2.60
N LEU A 216 2.26 -11.89 3.54
CA LEU A 216 2.70 -13.27 3.88
C LEU A 216 1.62 -14.09 4.61
N THR A 217 0.65 -13.41 5.22
CA THR A 217 -0.35 -14.04 6.09
C THR A 217 -1.74 -14.13 5.48
N HIS A 218 -1.96 -13.44 4.35
CA HIS A 218 -3.26 -13.46 3.68
C HIS A 218 -3.32 -14.66 2.72
N ALA A 219 -4.26 -15.56 2.96
CA ALA A 219 -4.61 -16.57 1.97
C ALA A 219 -5.14 -15.85 0.71
N ASN A 220 -4.98 -16.43 -0.49
CA ASN A 220 -5.55 -15.91 -1.74
C ASN A 220 -7.06 -15.63 -1.59
N ILE A 221 -7.41 -14.39 -1.21
CA ILE A 221 -8.79 -13.98 -0.98
C ILE A 221 -9.40 -13.74 -2.36
N LYS A 222 -10.36 -14.58 -2.71
CA LYS A 222 -11.20 -14.34 -3.88
C LYS A 222 -11.87 -12.98 -3.72
N THR A 223 -11.76 -12.15 -4.75
CA THR A 223 -12.47 -10.87 -4.85
C THR A 223 -13.92 -11.02 -4.41
N ARG A 224 -14.42 -10.08 -3.59
CA ARG A 224 -15.79 -10.09 -3.05
C ARG A 224 -16.82 -9.87 -4.17
N SER A 225 -17.12 -10.93 -4.91
CA SER A 225 -18.25 -11.02 -5.83
C SER A 225 -19.43 -11.62 -5.08
N VAL A 226 -20.13 -10.79 -4.31
CA VAL A 226 -21.41 -11.20 -3.71
C VAL A 226 -22.46 -11.14 -4.83
N GLY A 227 -22.67 -12.26 -5.51
CA GLY A 227 -23.76 -12.45 -6.48
C GLY A 227 -25.13 -12.68 -5.82
N ALA A 228 -25.33 -12.20 -4.60
CA ALA A 228 -26.55 -12.44 -3.83
C ALA A 228 -27.38 -11.15 -3.73
N THR A 229 -28.69 -11.28 -3.93
CA THR A 229 -29.69 -10.25 -3.65
C THR A 229 -29.89 -10.02 -2.14
N GLU A 230 -29.28 -10.85 -1.30
CA GLU A 230 -29.40 -10.79 0.16
C GLU A 230 -28.26 -9.99 0.77
N ILE A 231 -28.60 -9.15 1.76
CA ILE A 231 -27.62 -8.38 2.53
C ILE A 231 -26.73 -9.36 3.31
N PRO A 232 -25.39 -9.33 3.11
CA PRO A 232 -24.46 -10.15 3.86
C PRO A 232 -24.61 -9.96 5.37
N ASP A 233 -24.42 -11.02 6.15
CA ASP A 233 -24.54 -10.98 7.62
C ASP A 233 -23.69 -9.87 8.25
N SER A 234 -22.48 -9.67 7.72
CA SER A 234 -21.55 -8.62 8.17
C SER A 234 -22.09 -7.19 7.99
N LEU A 235 -23.04 -6.97 7.07
CA LEU A 235 -23.65 -5.66 6.81
C LEU A 235 -25.01 -5.47 7.48
N LYS A 236 -25.65 -6.53 8.01
CA LYS A 236 -27.00 -6.46 8.61
C LYS A 236 -27.12 -5.36 9.67
N LYS A 237 -26.11 -5.23 10.54
CA LYS A 237 -26.10 -4.23 11.61
C LYS A 237 -26.18 -2.79 11.08
N ILE A 238 -25.53 -2.50 9.95
CA ILE A 238 -25.57 -1.17 9.31
C ILE A 238 -26.96 -0.89 8.76
N TYR A 239 -27.58 -1.88 8.12
CA TYR A 239 -28.93 -1.73 7.58
C TYR A 239 -30.01 -1.63 8.65
N ASP A 240 -29.88 -2.35 9.77
CA ASP A 240 -30.74 -2.16 10.93
C ASP A 240 -30.55 -0.77 11.56
N ALA A 241 -29.31 -0.27 11.61
CA ALA A 241 -29.03 1.08 12.05
C ALA A 241 -29.74 2.13 11.19
N LYS A 242 -29.77 1.93 9.86
CA LYS A 242 -30.49 2.83 8.94
C LYS A 242 -32.00 2.81 9.17
N LYS A 243 -32.61 1.64 9.39
CA LYS A 243 -34.03 1.54 9.74
C LYS A 243 -34.34 2.32 11.03
N PHE A 244 -33.55 2.10 12.09
CA PHE A 244 -33.74 2.83 13.35
C PHE A 244 -33.47 4.33 13.22
N SER A 245 -32.50 4.74 12.40
CA SER A 245 -32.24 6.14 12.08
C SER A 245 -33.48 6.79 11.45
N ASP A 246 -34.09 6.13 10.46
CA ASP A 246 -35.27 6.64 9.74
C ASP A 246 -36.52 6.69 10.63
N GLU A 247 -36.76 5.63 11.39
CA GLU A 247 -37.96 5.50 12.23
C GLU A 247 -37.89 6.36 13.50
N ASN A 248 -36.72 6.40 14.15
CA ASN A 248 -36.55 6.98 15.48
C ASN A 248 -35.74 8.28 15.49
N GLY A 249 -35.18 8.71 14.35
CA GLY A 249 -34.41 9.94 14.22
C GLY A 249 -33.12 9.95 15.03
N ILE A 250 -32.50 8.78 15.24
CA ILE A 250 -31.19 8.61 15.89
C ILE A 250 -30.06 8.74 14.87
N TRP A 251 -28.78 8.75 15.29
CA TRP A 251 -27.69 8.52 14.34
C TRP A 251 -27.44 7.03 14.15
N GLN A 252 -27.07 6.61 12.94
CA GLN A 252 -26.76 5.19 12.67
C GLN A 252 -25.68 4.65 13.61
N ARG A 253 -24.65 5.46 13.89
CA ARG A 253 -23.56 5.09 14.81
C ARG A 253 -23.99 4.96 16.28
N ASP A 254 -25.13 5.54 16.69
CA ASP A 254 -25.71 5.29 18.02
C ASP A 254 -26.10 3.81 18.17
N TYR A 255 -26.74 3.24 17.15
CA TYR A 255 -27.09 1.82 17.16
C TYR A 255 -25.87 0.94 16.93
N ILE A 256 -24.98 1.34 16.02
CA ILE A 256 -23.81 0.51 15.66
C ILE A 256 -22.88 0.36 16.87
N TYR A 257 -22.42 1.47 17.47
CA TYR A 257 -21.41 1.43 18.54
C TYR A 257 -21.98 1.32 19.95
N TYR A 258 -23.27 1.60 20.15
CA TYR A 258 -23.87 1.60 21.49
C TYR A 258 -25.18 0.81 21.60
N ASN A 259 -25.66 0.17 20.52
CA ASN A 259 -26.95 -0.54 20.48
C ASN A 259 -28.14 0.35 20.91
N ILE A 260 -28.04 1.68 20.74
CA ILE A 260 -29.13 2.60 21.03
C ILE A 260 -30.04 2.69 19.80
N SER A 261 -31.24 2.13 19.89
CA SER A 261 -32.23 2.16 18.81
C SER A 261 -33.31 3.25 18.95
N THR A 262 -33.40 3.91 20.12
CA THR A 262 -34.42 4.94 20.41
C THR A 262 -33.81 6.20 20.99
N LYS A 263 -34.52 7.34 20.92
CA LYS A 263 -34.02 8.65 21.39
C LYS A 263 -33.57 8.65 22.86
N ASN A 264 -34.30 7.93 23.73
CA ASN A 264 -34.02 7.86 25.17
C ASN A 264 -33.26 6.59 25.57
N GLY A 265 -32.78 5.81 24.60
CA GLY A 265 -32.05 4.57 24.85
C GLY A 265 -30.72 4.82 25.57
N LYS A 266 -30.21 3.78 26.22
CA LYS A 266 -28.90 3.77 26.89
C LYS A 266 -28.09 2.58 26.39
N GLY A 267 -26.79 2.76 26.22
CA GLY A 267 -25.95 1.80 25.51
C GLY A 267 -24.52 1.72 25.99
N VAL A 268 -23.95 0.52 26.00
CA VAL A 268 -22.53 0.27 26.29
C VAL A 268 -21.76 0.21 24.97
N PHE A 269 -20.54 0.76 24.98
CA PHE A 269 -19.65 0.74 23.82
C PHE A 269 -19.37 -0.69 23.33
N GLN A 270 -19.54 -0.92 22.03
CA GLN A 270 -19.26 -2.19 21.36
C GLN A 270 -17.80 -2.24 20.92
N LYS A 271 -16.97 -3.00 21.66
CA LYS A 271 -15.50 -3.06 21.49
C LYS A 271 -15.03 -3.82 20.25
N ASN A 272 -15.90 -4.58 19.59
CA ASN A 272 -15.56 -5.41 18.44
C ASN A 272 -15.87 -4.75 17.09
N ILE A 273 -16.18 -3.44 17.07
CA ILE A 273 -16.57 -2.70 15.86
C ILE A 273 -15.52 -1.65 15.55
N SER A 274 -15.14 -1.55 14.28
CA SER A 274 -14.19 -0.56 13.78
C SER A 274 -14.65 0.04 12.47
N GLU A 275 -14.34 1.32 12.24
CA GLU A 275 -14.52 1.93 10.92
C GLU A 275 -13.48 1.34 9.96
N CYS A 276 -13.93 0.89 8.79
CA CYS A 276 -13.09 0.31 7.77
C CYS A 276 -13.22 1.09 6.45
N LEU A 277 -12.09 1.32 5.78
CA LEU A 277 -12.07 1.78 4.40
C LEU A 277 -12.57 0.65 3.48
N TYR A 278 -13.62 0.93 2.73
CA TYR A 278 -14.29 -0.04 1.85
C TYR A 278 -13.91 0.13 0.37
N SER A 279 -13.77 1.38 -0.06
CA SER A 279 -13.33 1.69 -1.42
C SER A 279 -12.59 3.00 -1.49
N PHE A 280 -11.72 3.12 -2.47
CA PHE A 280 -10.95 4.31 -2.83
C PHE A 280 -11.16 4.63 -4.31
N GLU A 281 -11.31 5.91 -4.62
CA GLU A 281 -11.53 6.39 -5.99
C GLU A 281 -10.83 7.73 -6.16
N LEU A 282 -9.99 7.88 -7.18
CA LEU A 282 -9.41 9.17 -7.53
C LEU A 282 -10.48 10.08 -8.18
N MET A 283 -10.29 11.38 -8.04
CA MET A 283 -11.20 12.41 -8.54
C MET A 283 -10.45 13.46 -9.36
N GLY A 284 -11.22 14.32 -10.03
CA GLY A 284 -10.67 15.38 -10.89
C GLY A 284 -10.49 14.92 -12.33
N ASP A 285 -9.55 15.53 -13.03
CA ASP A 285 -9.19 15.12 -14.40
C ASP A 285 -8.19 13.95 -14.35
N PRO A 286 -8.51 12.80 -14.99
CA PRO A 286 -7.66 11.60 -14.95
C PRO A 286 -6.24 11.81 -15.45
N ASN A 287 -6.06 12.65 -16.47
CA ASN A 287 -4.73 12.92 -16.97
C ASN A 287 -3.97 13.80 -15.97
N ASN A 288 -4.61 14.82 -15.38
CA ASN A 288 -4.00 15.70 -14.38
C ASN A 288 -3.57 14.95 -13.11
N SER A 289 -4.45 14.16 -12.51
CA SER A 289 -4.07 13.42 -11.30
C SER A 289 -3.01 12.38 -11.59
N PHE A 290 -3.04 11.77 -12.78
CA PHE A 290 -1.94 10.91 -13.21
C PHE A 290 -0.61 11.65 -13.24
N ARG A 291 -0.55 12.88 -13.77
CA ARG A 291 0.71 13.66 -13.78
C ARG A 291 1.19 14.02 -12.39
N ASN A 292 0.26 14.34 -11.50
CA ASN A 292 0.58 14.75 -10.13
C ASN A 292 1.16 13.56 -9.38
N LEU A 293 0.40 12.46 -9.29
CA LEU A 293 0.83 11.15 -8.73
C LEU A 293 2.03 10.54 -9.47
N SER A 294 2.57 11.24 -10.45
CA SER A 294 3.70 10.81 -11.21
C SER A 294 4.65 11.96 -11.53
N ASP A 295 4.74 12.95 -10.63
CA ASP A 295 5.48 14.18 -10.85
C ASP A 295 6.94 14.11 -10.37
N GLN A 296 7.34 13.08 -9.63
CA GLN A 296 8.70 12.95 -9.12
C GLN A 296 9.71 12.60 -10.21
N ALA A 297 10.99 12.76 -9.86
CA ALA A 297 12.09 12.35 -10.73
C ALA A 297 11.99 10.87 -11.14
N ASP A 298 11.45 10.05 -10.24
CA ASP A 298 11.25 8.62 -10.45
C ASP A 298 9.97 8.26 -11.20
N ASP A 299 9.15 9.26 -11.55
CA ASP A 299 7.77 9.03 -11.95
C ASP A 299 7.41 9.46 -13.39
N PRO A 300 6.31 8.90 -13.93
CA PRO A 300 5.67 9.30 -15.19
C PRO A 300 5.20 10.79 -15.35
N LYS A 301 6.05 11.74 -15.77
CA LYS A 301 5.67 13.18 -15.91
C LYS A 301 4.93 13.61 -17.21
N TYR A 302 3.91 14.46 -17.10
CA TYR A 302 3.29 15.13 -18.27
C TYR A 302 3.46 16.66 -18.29
N TYR A 303 3.57 17.23 -19.50
CA TYR A 303 3.51 18.68 -19.77
C TYR A 303 2.48 19.04 -20.86
N GLU A 304 1.70 20.10 -20.63
CA GLU A 304 0.54 20.51 -21.45
C GLU A 304 0.88 21.51 -22.57
N ASP A 305 2.09 22.07 -22.60
CA ASP A 305 2.48 23.09 -23.57
C ASP A 305 3.49 22.58 -24.62
N ALA A 306 2.97 22.15 -25.77
CA ALA A 306 3.70 22.24 -27.03
C ALA A 306 2.72 22.46 -28.20
N PRO A 307 2.43 23.71 -28.60
CA PRO A 307 1.96 23.96 -29.94
C PRO A 307 3.12 23.61 -30.88
N ASP A 308 2.94 22.54 -31.65
CA ASP A 308 3.86 22.10 -32.71
C ASP A 308 5.15 21.40 -32.25
N SER A 309 5.05 20.19 -31.68
CA SER A 309 6.13 19.21 -31.85
C SER A 309 5.65 17.75 -31.78
N ARG A 310 6.12 16.95 -32.74
CA ARG A 310 5.91 15.50 -32.90
C ARG A 310 6.59 14.67 -31.80
N ARG A 311 6.32 14.92 -30.52
CA ARG A 311 6.92 14.17 -29.40
C ARG A 311 5.93 13.97 -28.24
N PRO A 312 5.36 12.77 -28.08
CA PRO A 312 4.79 12.36 -26.80
C PRO A 312 5.95 12.08 -25.82
N ARG A 313 5.89 12.63 -24.60
CA ARG A 313 6.89 12.59 -23.51
C ARG A 313 6.13 12.86 -22.19
N GLU A 314 6.22 12.15 -21.07
CA GLU A 314 7.03 11.02 -20.55
C GLU A 314 6.11 10.22 -19.57
N SER A 315 5.86 8.91 -19.72
CA SER A 315 5.00 8.19 -18.74
C SER A 315 5.13 6.66 -18.68
N SER A 316 5.76 6.13 -17.62
CA SER A 316 6.09 4.70 -17.50
C SER A 316 5.28 3.97 -16.42
N TYR A 317 4.13 3.40 -16.81
CA TYR A 317 3.18 2.68 -15.94
C TYR A 317 3.66 1.31 -15.41
N TRP A 318 4.81 0.83 -15.90
CA TRP A 318 5.20 -0.57 -15.75
C TRP A 318 6.46 -0.77 -14.90
N TYR A 319 7.18 0.30 -14.52
CA TYR A 319 8.50 0.18 -13.90
C TYR A 319 8.44 0.11 -12.36
N ASN A 320 7.64 0.99 -11.71
CA ASN A 320 7.61 1.11 -10.24
C ASN A 320 6.65 0.12 -9.56
N GLY A 321 5.69 -0.46 -10.27
CA GLY A 321 4.72 -1.41 -9.69
C GLY A 321 3.45 -0.73 -9.18
N ASN A 322 2.96 -1.13 -8.01
CA ASN A 322 1.78 -0.50 -7.39
C ASN A 322 2.10 0.88 -6.80
N TYR A 323 1.08 1.73 -6.66
CA TYR A 323 1.16 3.00 -5.92
C TYR A 323 1.04 2.77 -4.40
N GLU A 324 1.72 3.59 -3.61
CA GLU A 324 1.73 3.55 -2.14
C GLU A 324 0.95 4.72 -1.55
N PHE A 325 -0.30 4.49 -1.15
CA PHE A 325 -1.08 5.50 -0.43
C PHE A 325 -0.88 5.37 1.08
N ILE A 326 -0.59 6.48 1.74
CA ILE A 326 -0.51 6.56 3.21
C ILE A 326 -1.74 7.28 3.73
N ILE A 327 -2.54 6.55 4.50
CA ILE A 327 -3.76 7.05 5.12
C ILE A 327 -3.41 7.41 6.57
N ARG A 328 -3.40 8.71 6.87
CA ARG A 328 -3.16 9.24 8.22
C ARG A 328 -4.46 9.61 8.92
N LEU A 329 -4.66 9.06 10.10
CA LEU A 329 -5.83 9.29 10.94
C LEU A 329 -5.44 10.14 12.14
N TYR A 330 -6.14 11.25 12.34
CA TYR A 330 -5.95 12.12 13.49
C TYR A 330 -7.06 11.90 14.51
N VAL A 331 -6.74 11.17 15.59
CA VAL A 331 -7.68 10.80 16.64
C VAL A 331 -7.39 11.59 17.90
N SER A 332 -8.19 12.62 18.16
CA SER A 332 -8.11 13.41 19.38
C SER A 332 -8.86 12.74 20.52
N ASN A 333 -8.30 12.80 21.74
CA ASN A 333 -8.91 12.24 22.94
C ASN A 333 -9.27 13.30 24.00
N ASN A 334 -10.10 12.88 24.96
CA ASN A 334 -10.57 13.73 26.06
C ASN A 334 -9.48 14.14 27.07
N GLN A 335 -8.25 13.60 26.95
CA GLN A 335 -7.06 14.06 27.67
C GLN A 335 -6.30 15.16 26.90
N LEU A 336 -6.90 15.71 25.85
CA LEU A 336 -6.38 16.80 25.03
C LEU A 336 -5.07 16.46 24.29
N THR A 337 -4.93 15.19 23.91
CA THR A 337 -3.85 14.73 23.04
C THR A 337 -4.41 14.16 21.75
N THR A 338 -3.61 14.21 20.68
CA THR A 338 -3.96 13.59 19.40
C THR A 338 -2.98 12.47 19.08
N SER A 339 -3.53 11.32 18.70
CA SER A 339 -2.77 10.22 18.12
C SER A 339 -2.83 10.32 16.59
N GLU A 340 -1.67 10.22 15.95
CA GLU A 340 -1.53 10.00 14.51
C GLU A 340 -1.40 8.49 14.31
N ILE A 341 -2.27 7.91 13.47
CA ILE A 341 -2.26 6.50 13.11
C ILE A 341 -2.13 6.42 11.60
N ASP A 342 -1.04 5.81 11.14
CA ASP A 342 -0.77 5.64 9.71
C ASP A 342 -1.13 4.23 9.25
N LYS A 343 -1.70 4.15 8.05
CA LYS A 343 -2.08 2.91 7.38
C LYS A 343 -1.57 2.95 5.94
N GLY A 344 -0.92 1.87 5.49
CA GLY A 344 -0.54 1.71 4.10
C GLY A 344 -1.67 1.15 3.24
N LEU A 345 -1.73 1.56 1.97
CA LEU A 345 -2.62 0.97 0.97
C LEU A 345 -1.88 0.88 -0.37
N SER A 346 -1.61 -0.33 -0.83
CA SER A 346 -0.99 -0.60 -2.13
C SER A 346 -2.05 -0.88 -3.19
N ILE A 347 -2.00 -0.18 -4.33
CA ILE A 347 -2.97 -0.36 -5.44
C ILE A 347 -2.26 -0.34 -6.79
N SER A 348 -2.55 -1.33 -7.63
CA SER A 348 -2.03 -1.38 -9.00
C SER A 348 -2.52 -0.18 -9.84
N PRO A 349 -1.68 0.39 -10.72
CA PRO A 349 -2.12 1.38 -11.70
C PRO A 349 -3.32 0.91 -12.54
N TYR A 350 -3.39 -0.39 -12.86
CA TYR A 350 -4.50 -0.95 -13.64
C TYR A 350 -5.82 -1.04 -12.86
N ASP A 351 -5.77 -1.00 -11.54
CA ASP A 351 -6.94 -0.98 -10.68
C ASP A 351 -7.44 0.45 -10.41
N LEU A 352 -6.60 1.45 -10.63
CA LEU A 352 -6.95 2.88 -10.54
C LEU A 352 -7.34 3.51 -11.87
N PHE A 353 -6.74 3.03 -12.97
CA PHE A 353 -6.83 3.69 -14.27
C PHE A 353 -7.25 2.72 -15.38
N SER A 354 -7.99 3.24 -16.36
CA SER A 354 -8.09 2.64 -17.68
C SER A 354 -7.21 3.42 -18.66
N LEU A 355 -6.17 2.79 -19.19
CA LEU A 355 -5.22 3.45 -20.09
C LEU A 355 -5.72 3.54 -21.54
N ASP A 356 -5.31 4.59 -22.23
CA ASP A 356 -5.36 4.67 -23.69
C ASP A 356 -4.00 4.30 -24.28
N LEU A 357 -3.95 3.15 -24.97
CA LEU A 357 -2.73 2.55 -25.49
C LEU A 357 -2.73 2.61 -27.01
N GLN A 358 -1.59 2.99 -27.59
CA GLN A 358 -1.37 2.98 -29.03
C GLN A 358 -0.11 2.20 -29.37
N HIS A 359 -0.18 1.38 -30.41
CA HIS A 359 1.03 0.80 -31.00
C HIS A 359 1.80 1.85 -31.77
N LYS A 360 3.11 1.88 -31.56
CA LYS A 360 3.99 2.71 -32.38
C LYS A 360 3.97 2.18 -33.82
N GLU A 361 3.58 3.02 -34.78
CA GLU A 361 3.50 2.68 -36.21
C GLU A 361 4.87 2.27 -36.78
N ASN A 362 5.24 1.00 -36.63
CA ASN A 362 6.41 0.40 -37.27
C ASN A 362 6.09 -0.95 -37.93
N GLY A 363 4.81 -1.31 -38.09
CA GLY A 363 4.35 -2.47 -38.84
C GLY A 363 4.81 -3.85 -38.31
N ARG A 364 5.21 -3.94 -37.03
CA ARG A 364 5.59 -5.20 -36.35
C ARG A 364 4.92 -5.30 -34.99
N ASP A 365 4.40 -6.48 -34.67
CA ASP A 365 3.72 -6.81 -33.40
C ASP A 365 4.62 -6.69 -32.16
N THR A 366 5.93 -6.54 -32.32
CA THR A 366 6.90 -6.37 -31.23
C THR A 366 7.28 -4.90 -30.97
N SER A 367 6.52 -3.95 -31.51
CA SER A 367 6.80 -2.51 -31.33
C SER A 367 6.34 -2.06 -29.95
N PRO A 368 7.15 -1.27 -29.21
CA PRO A 368 6.72 -0.72 -27.93
C PRO A 368 5.36 -0.03 -28.05
N MET A 369 4.52 -0.23 -27.05
CA MET A 369 3.28 0.52 -26.89
C MET A 369 3.59 1.90 -26.33
N ILE A 370 2.70 2.85 -26.58
CA ILE A 370 2.74 4.17 -25.98
C ILE A 370 1.43 4.37 -25.25
N ALA A 371 1.50 4.71 -23.97
CA ALA A 371 0.35 5.25 -23.26
C ALA A 371 0.17 6.71 -23.67
N VAL A 372 -0.95 7.01 -24.31
CA VAL A 372 -1.25 8.36 -24.84
C VAL A 372 -2.21 9.15 -23.95
N GLY A 373 -2.73 8.52 -22.90
CA GLY A 373 -3.54 9.16 -21.87
C GLY A 373 -4.24 8.15 -20.97
N VAL A 374 -5.00 8.68 -20.02
CA VAL A 374 -5.92 7.93 -19.16
C VAL A 374 -7.36 8.19 -19.63
N LYS A 375 -8.11 7.11 -19.89
CA LYS A 375 -9.52 7.16 -20.32
C LYS A 375 -10.44 7.56 -19.18
N GLU A 376 -10.29 6.89 -18.04
CA GLU A 376 -11.11 7.10 -16.85
C GLU A 376 -10.46 6.53 -15.60
N TYR A 377 -10.90 7.02 -14.44
CA TYR A 377 -10.63 6.37 -13.16
C TYR A 377 -11.49 5.14 -12.98
N LYS A 378 -10.97 4.20 -12.21
CA LYS A 378 -11.69 3.07 -11.66
C LYS A 378 -11.88 3.28 -10.17
N LYS A 379 -13.07 2.93 -9.69
CA LYS A 379 -13.33 2.82 -8.27
C LYS A 379 -12.75 1.51 -7.75
N TYR A 380 -11.73 1.59 -6.90
CA TYR A 380 -11.09 0.44 -6.30
C TYR A 380 -11.86 -0.02 -5.06
N TYR A 381 -12.41 -1.24 -5.12
CA TYR A 381 -13.02 -1.88 -3.96
C TYR A 381 -12.01 -2.77 -3.29
N LEU A 382 -11.73 -2.51 -2.01
CA LEU A 382 -10.76 -3.31 -1.27
C LEU A 382 -11.27 -4.76 -1.15
N PRO A 383 -10.45 -5.79 -1.50
CA PRO A 383 -10.81 -7.19 -1.31
C PRO A 383 -11.19 -7.49 0.14
N GLU A 384 -10.42 -6.90 1.07
CA GLU A 384 -10.71 -6.85 2.50
C GLU A 384 -10.72 -5.39 2.97
N PRO A 385 -11.83 -4.89 3.54
CA PRO A 385 -11.89 -3.54 4.06
C PRO A 385 -10.80 -3.27 5.10
N LEU A 386 -10.03 -2.23 4.88
CA LEU A 386 -8.90 -1.86 5.72
C LEU A 386 -9.40 -1.22 7.01
N GLN A 387 -9.11 -1.84 8.16
CA GLN A 387 -9.44 -1.29 9.47
C GLN A 387 -8.71 0.05 9.71
N LEU A 388 -9.48 1.08 10.07
CA LEU A 388 -8.95 2.42 10.33
C LEU A 388 -8.87 2.71 11.84
N PHE A 389 -10.02 2.76 12.52
CA PHE A 389 -10.09 3.16 13.92
C PHE A 389 -11.40 2.72 14.60
N ASP A 390 -11.36 2.60 15.93
CA ASP A 390 -12.53 2.32 16.76
C ASP A 390 -13.12 3.62 17.32
N TRP A 391 -14.43 3.83 17.19
CA TRP A 391 -15.03 5.13 17.50
C TRP A 391 -15.73 5.22 18.86
N ASN A 392 -14.97 5.04 19.94
CA ASN A 392 -15.48 5.29 21.29
C ASN A 392 -15.55 6.80 21.60
N ILE A 393 -16.69 7.42 21.31
CA ILE A 393 -16.91 8.87 21.54
C ILE A 393 -17.04 9.28 23.01
N GLU A 394 -16.89 8.36 23.97
CA GLU A 394 -16.62 8.72 25.37
C GLU A 394 -15.21 9.31 25.53
N ASN A 395 -14.26 8.71 24.80
CA ASN A 395 -12.83 9.00 24.93
C ASN A 395 -12.28 9.76 23.74
N TYR A 396 -12.88 9.59 22.56
CA TYR A 396 -12.43 10.19 21.31
C TYR A 396 -13.38 11.27 20.82
N SER A 397 -12.85 12.13 19.95
CA SER A 397 -13.61 13.20 19.31
C SER A 397 -14.77 12.69 18.46
N THR A 398 -15.80 13.53 18.31
CA THR A 398 -16.97 13.21 17.47
C THR A 398 -16.70 13.38 15.98
N ALA A 399 -15.49 13.80 15.61
CA ALA A 399 -15.02 13.94 14.25
C ALA A 399 -13.58 13.45 14.15
N ILE A 400 -13.25 12.75 13.08
CA ILE A 400 -11.90 12.24 12.79
C ILE A 400 -11.49 12.76 11.42
N LYS A 401 -10.29 13.33 11.36
CA LYS A 401 -9.68 13.78 10.12
C LYS A 401 -8.87 12.63 9.52
N ILE A 402 -9.09 12.37 8.24
CA ILE A 402 -8.33 11.43 7.44
C ILE A 402 -7.60 12.22 6.37
N SER A 403 -6.29 12.08 6.32
CA SER A 403 -5.45 12.64 5.27
C SER A 403 -4.88 11.49 4.44
N ILE A 404 -4.87 11.64 3.12
CA ILE A 404 -4.26 10.65 2.23
C ILE A 404 -3.21 11.36 1.39
N GLU A 405 -2.04 10.77 1.30
CA GLU A 405 -1.00 11.12 0.34
C GLU A 405 -0.61 9.89 -0.46
N GLU A 406 -0.13 10.10 -1.68
CA GLU A 406 0.69 9.11 -2.37
C GLU A 406 2.14 9.37 -1.93
N LYS A 407 2.82 8.31 -1.48
CA LYS A 407 4.12 8.42 -0.85
C LYS A 407 5.25 8.28 -1.85
N ASP A 408 6.16 9.24 -1.73
CA ASP A 408 7.48 9.19 -2.34
C ASP A 408 8.59 8.83 -1.34
N ASN A 409 9.73 8.35 -1.88
CA ASN A 409 10.86 7.80 -1.13
C ASN A 409 11.73 8.84 -0.37
N LYS A 410 11.16 9.93 0.14
CA LYS A 410 11.90 11.01 0.82
C LYS A 410 11.38 11.29 2.24
N GLY A 411 12.23 11.93 3.05
CA GLY A 411 12.08 12.06 4.51
C GLY A 411 10.82 12.77 5.00
N ILE A 412 10.67 12.99 6.30
CA ILE A 412 9.43 13.57 6.87
C ILE A 412 9.62 15.01 7.37
N ILE A 413 8.56 15.82 7.30
CA ILE A 413 8.41 17.08 8.04
C ILE A 413 7.30 16.91 9.07
N GLN A 414 7.49 17.51 10.25
CA GLN A 414 6.44 17.60 11.28
C GLN A 414 6.08 19.05 11.54
N ASN A 415 4.78 19.32 11.58
CA ASN A 415 4.21 20.62 11.93
C ASN A 415 3.19 20.46 13.06
N VAL A 416 3.07 21.46 13.94
CA VAL A 416 2.05 21.47 15.00
C VAL A 416 0.95 22.45 14.62
N VAL A 417 -0.28 21.97 14.55
CA VAL A 417 -1.48 22.77 14.26
C VAL A 417 -2.47 22.73 15.42
N GLU A 418 -3.07 23.86 15.76
CA GLU A 418 -4.14 23.93 16.75
C GLU A 418 -5.50 23.71 16.07
N THR A 419 -6.27 22.72 16.53
CA THR A 419 -7.61 22.42 16.01
C THR A 419 -8.63 22.47 17.14
N THR A 420 -9.82 23.02 16.88
CA THR A 420 -10.95 22.97 17.82
C THR A 420 -11.77 21.72 17.57
N THR A 421 -11.91 20.87 18.60
CA THR A 421 -12.54 19.56 18.51
C THR A 421 -13.71 19.45 19.49
N THR A 422 -14.75 18.69 19.11
CA THR A 422 -15.96 18.47 19.92
C THR A 422 -15.95 17.09 20.57
N PHE A 423 -16.31 17.03 21.85
CA PHE A 423 -16.48 15.80 22.62
C PHE A 423 -17.91 15.68 23.16
N ALA A 424 -18.41 14.46 23.18
CA ALA A 424 -19.71 14.13 23.75
C ALA A 424 -19.61 14.03 25.28
N THR A 425 -20.66 14.47 25.99
CA THR A 425 -20.68 14.48 27.48
C THR A 425 -21.79 13.63 28.09
N ASN A 426 -22.63 13.01 27.26
CA ASN A 426 -23.79 12.24 27.69
C ASN A 426 -23.43 10.81 28.11
N PHE A 427 -22.51 10.67 29.07
CA PHE A 427 -22.10 9.37 29.61
C PHE A 427 -22.30 9.31 31.13
N GLU A 428 -22.89 8.22 31.61
CA GLU A 428 -23.09 7.95 33.04
C GLU A 428 -22.52 6.59 33.41
N PHE A 429 -21.95 6.47 34.61
CA PHE A 429 -21.47 5.19 35.13
C PHE A 429 -22.64 4.33 35.60
N ASP A 430 -22.70 3.07 35.15
CA ASP A 430 -23.67 2.09 35.64
C ASP A 430 -22.98 1.12 36.62
N ALA A 431 -23.26 1.31 37.92
CA ALA A 431 -22.68 0.50 38.98
C ALA A 431 -23.02 -1.00 38.88
N SER A 432 -24.11 -1.36 38.19
CA SER A 432 -24.55 -2.76 38.05
C SER A 432 -23.72 -3.52 37.02
N LEU A 433 -23.22 -2.83 35.99
CA LEU A 433 -22.38 -3.42 34.94
C LEU A 433 -20.89 -3.11 35.13
N GLY A 434 -20.55 -2.16 36.00
CA GLY A 434 -19.17 -1.71 36.20
C GLY A 434 -18.59 -0.94 35.01
N GLU A 435 -19.44 -0.47 34.09
CA GLU A 435 -19.04 0.23 32.88
C GLU A 435 -19.88 1.50 32.67
N LYS A 436 -19.34 2.47 31.92
CA LYS A 436 -20.08 3.67 31.53
C LYS A 436 -21.00 3.40 30.34
N LYS A 437 -22.14 4.08 30.34
CA LYS A 437 -23.15 4.02 29.28
C LYS A 437 -23.31 5.38 28.63
N LYS A 438 -23.47 5.36 27.31
CA LYS A 438 -24.00 6.50 26.57
C LYS A 438 -25.49 6.66 26.88
N ILE A 439 -25.90 7.89 27.15
CA ILE A 439 -27.26 8.24 27.60
C ILE A 439 -27.96 9.05 26.50
N GLY A 440 -28.98 8.46 25.91
CA GLY A 440 -29.72 9.02 24.78
C GLY A 440 -28.99 8.89 23.44
N ALA A 441 -29.78 8.95 22.37
CA ALA A 441 -29.26 9.06 21.01
C ALA A 441 -28.64 10.43 20.78
N LYS A 442 -27.74 10.54 19.79
CA LYS A 442 -26.97 11.77 19.50
C LYS A 442 -26.25 12.25 20.77
N PHE A 443 -26.35 13.53 21.11
CA PHE A 443 -25.80 14.08 22.35
C PHE A 443 -26.76 13.99 23.55
N GLY A 444 -27.90 13.29 23.42
CA GLY A 444 -28.90 13.21 24.48
C GLY A 444 -29.50 14.59 24.81
N ALA A 445 -29.78 14.83 26.09
CA ALA A 445 -30.16 16.15 26.62
C ALA A 445 -28.94 16.99 27.06
N SER A 446 -27.73 16.42 27.00
CA SER A 446 -26.50 17.05 27.48
C SER A 446 -25.85 17.94 26.41
N SER A 447 -25.05 18.91 26.85
CA SER A 447 -24.23 19.75 25.95
C SER A 447 -23.05 18.97 25.36
N THR A 448 -22.45 19.47 24.30
CA THR A 448 -21.08 19.07 23.92
C THR A 448 -20.07 19.96 24.64
N ILE A 449 -18.81 19.53 24.69
CA ILE A 449 -17.68 20.39 25.06
C ILE A 449 -16.77 20.55 23.85
N GLN A 450 -16.34 21.79 23.59
CA GLN A 450 -15.34 22.09 22.58
C GLN A 450 -14.02 22.41 23.26
N GLN A 451 -12.93 21.85 22.73
CA GLN A 451 -11.59 22.03 23.27
C GLN A 451 -10.62 22.29 22.12
N LYS A 452 -9.63 23.16 22.37
CA LYS A 452 -8.51 23.36 21.45
C LYS A 452 -7.44 22.32 21.75
N ILE A 453 -6.98 21.63 20.71
CA ILE A 453 -5.97 20.57 20.81
C ILE A 453 -4.87 20.86 19.79
N SER A 454 -3.63 20.82 20.26
CA SER A 454 -2.45 20.82 19.41
C SER A 454 -2.24 19.43 18.81
N THR A 455 -2.25 19.35 17.50
CA THR A 455 -2.03 18.11 16.74
C THR A 455 -0.72 18.22 15.98
N THR A 456 0.18 17.27 16.19
CA THR A 456 1.33 17.08 15.32
C THR A 456 0.86 16.42 14.04
N VAL A 457 1.17 17.03 12.90
CA VAL A 457 0.89 16.56 11.55
C VAL A 457 2.23 16.19 10.93
N THR A 458 2.39 14.93 10.56
CA THR A 458 3.51 14.45 9.76
C THR A 458 3.14 14.50 8.28
N THR A 459 4.07 14.96 7.46
CA THR A 459 3.95 14.97 6.00
C THR A 459 5.24 14.41 5.42
N ASN A 460 5.13 13.51 4.44
CA ASN A 460 6.30 13.02 3.73
C ASN A 460 6.76 14.09 2.73
N LEU A 461 8.08 14.28 2.64
CA LEU A 461 8.69 15.22 1.72
C LEU A 461 8.47 14.77 0.30
N ASP A 462 8.16 15.73 -0.55
CA ASP A 462 7.93 15.56 -1.98
C ASP A 462 6.77 14.62 -2.35
N SER A 463 6.06 14.05 -1.37
CA SER A 463 4.87 13.23 -1.56
C SER A 463 3.65 14.05 -1.98
N ASP A 464 2.78 13.45 -2.77
CA ASP A 464 1.56 14.09 -3.26
C ASP A 464 0.44 14.08 -2.22
N LEU A 465 0.23 15.22 -1.56
CA LEU A 465 -0.88 15.39 -0.64
C LEU A 465 -2.22 15.45 -1.39
N LEU A 466 -3.01 14.37 -1.31
CA LEU A 466 -4.33 14.27 -1.93
C LEU A 466 -5.43 14.91 -1.07
N GLY A 467 -5.09 15.31 0.15
CA GLY A 467 -5.88 16.19 0.99
C GLY A 467 -6.70 15.48 2.08
N ASP A 468 -7.56 16.26 2.72
CA ASP A 468 -8.20 15.87 3.97
C ASP A 468 -9.71 15.66 3.80
N VAL A 469 -10.25 14.66 4.49
CA VAL A 469 -11.68 14.49 4.72
C VAL A 469 -11.99 14.40 6.21
N ILE A 470 -13.15 14.90 6.61
CA ILE A 470 -13.61 14.85 8.00
C ILE A 470 -14.82 13.90 8.08
N VAL A 471 -14.65 12.81 8.80
CA VAL A 471 -15.71 11.86 9.12
C VAL A 471 -16.34 12.28 10.44
N ASN A 472 -17.65 12.49 10.49
CA ASN A 472 -18.36 12.84 11.73
C ASN A 472 -19.17 11.64 12.23
N PHE A 473 -19.24 11.48 13.56
CA PHE A 473 -19.97 10.38 14.18
C PHE A 473 -21.47 10.40 13.78
N GLY A 474 -22.01 11.61 13.62
CA GLY A 474 -23.41 11.80 13.21
C GLY A 474 -23.67 11.72 11.71
N ASP A 475 -22.65 11.50 10.87
CA ASP A 475 -22.87 11.27 9.45
C ASP A 475 -23.54 9.90 9.26
N ASP A 476 -24.45 9.80 8.29
CA ASP A 476 -25.03 8.51 7.89
C ASP A 476 -23.93 7.56 7.39
N VAL A 477 -24.06 6.26 7.65
CA VAL A 477 -23.14 5.24 7.10
C VAL A 477 -23.64 4.84 5.71
N VAL A 478 -24.90 4.40 5.63
CA VAL A 478 -25.60 4.15 4.37
C VAL A 478 -26.71 5.17 4.16
N VAL A 479 -26.98 5.54 2.91
CA VAL A 479 -28.02 6.53 2.58
C VAL A 479 -29.39 5.89 2.37
N LYS A 480 -29.47 4.56 2.17
CA LYS A 480 -30.72 3.82 1.99
C LYS A 480 -30.67 2.41 2.56
N ASN A 481 -31.84 1.79 2.74
CA ASN A 481 -32.03 0.48 3.36
C ASN A 481 -31.82 -0.71 2.40
N GLU A 482 -31.18 -0.48 1.24
CA GLU A 482 -30.92 -1.49 0.21
C GLU A 482 -29.51 -1.31 -0.38
N MET A 483 -29.03 -2.33 -1.10
CA MET A 483 -27.75 -2.29 -1.82
C MET A 483 -27.95 -1.72 -3.23
N ASP A 484 -26.93 -1.05 -3.77
CA ASP A 484 -26.87 -0.61 -5.15
C ASP A 484 -26.37 -1.72 -6.07
N SER A 485 -27.02 -1.87 -7.22
CA SER A 485 -26.49 -2.68 -8.33
C SER A 485 -25.46 -1.86 -9.09
N ILE A 486 -24.19 -2.28 -9.06
CA ILE A 486 -23.07 -1.56 -9.67
C ILE A 486 -22.57 -2.18 -10.97
N GLY A 487 -23.24 -3.22 -11.48
CA GLY A 487 -22.87 -3.89 -12.71
C GLY A 487 -23.19 -5.37 -12.70
N TYR A 488 -22.55 -6.13 -13.58
CA TYR A 488 -22.76 -7.56 -13.73
C TYR A 488 -21.42 -8.27 -13.99
N TYR A 489 -21.27 -9.50 -13.49
CA TYR A 489 -20.25 -10.43 -13.99
C TYR A 489 -20.89 -11.47 -14.90
N VAL A 490 -20.13 -11.93 -15.91
CA VAL A 490 -20.57 -12.92 -16.88
C VAL A 490 -20.08 -14.29 -16.45
N THR A 491 -20.99 -15.26 -16.33
CA THR A 491 -20.64 -16.65 -16.06
C THR A 491 -21.06 -17.55 -17.22
N ASN A 492 -20.22 -18.55 -17.51
CA ASN A 492 -20.54 -19.61 -18.45
C ASN A 492 -21.39 -20.68 -17.74
N GLY A 493 -22.70 -20.47 -17.69
CA GLY A 493 -23.63 -21.45 -17.13
C GLY A 493 -23.94 -22.57 -18.12
N ARG A 494 -23.81 -23.84 -17.69
CA ARG A 494 -24.50 -24.97 -18.35
C ARG A 494 -25.99 -24.89 -18.00
N THR A 495 -26.82 -24.51 -18.95
CA THR A 495 -28.28 -24.61 -18.82
C THR A 495 -28.68 -26.07 -18.68
N THR A 496 -29.35 -26.44 -17.58
CA THR A 496 -29.96 -27.76 -17.42
C THR A 496 -31.39 -27.75 -17.97
N ARG A 497 -31.57 -28.41 -19.12
CA ARG A 497 -32.84 -28.85 -19.77
C ARG A 497 -33.78 -27.72 -20.26
N THR A 498 -34.50 -27.83 -21.37
CA THR A 498 -34.74 -28.88 -22.38
C THR A 498 -35.38 -28.17 -23.58
N THR A 499 -34.62 -27.88 -24.63
CA THR A 499 -35.11 -27.79 -26.01
C THR A 499 -33.89 -27.81 -26.93
N LYS A 500 -33.96 -28.62 -28.00
CA LYS A 500 -32.90 -28.75 -29.00
C LYS A 500 -32.81 -27.46 -29.84
N SER A 501 -32.14 -26.42 -29.35
CA SER A 501 -31.44 -25.38 -30.13
C SER A 501 -31.19 -24.13 -29.29
N SER A 502 -30.04 -24.03 -28.62
CA SER A 502 -29.51 -22.74 -28.21
C SER A 502 -28.04 -22.87 -27.84
N ARG A 503 -27.23 -21.97 -28.38
CA ARG A 503 -25.84 -21.72 -27.95
C ARG A 503 -25.82 -21.50 -26.42
N PRO A 504 -24.74 -21.84 -25.71
CA PRO A 504 -24.63 -21.56 -24.27
C PRO A 504 -24.95 -20.09 -24.01
N GLY A 505 -26.01 -19.82 -23.25
CA GLY A 505 -26.41 -18.46 -22.91
C GLY A 505 -25.50 -17.92 -21.81
N GLU A 506 -24.88 -16.77 -22.05
CA GLU A 506 -24.18 -16.00 -21.01
C GLU A 506 -25.16 -15.67 -19.88
N VAL A 507 -24.83 -16.06 -18.66
CA VAL A 507 -25.61 -15.67 -17.47
C VAL A 507 -24.95 -14.45 -16.86
N ARG A 508 -25.65 -13.30 -16.90
CA ARG A 508 -25.24 -12.05 -16.24
C ARG A 508 -25.74 -12.05 -14.81
N VAL A 509 -24.83 -11.99 -13.84
CA VAL A 509 -25.17 -11.94 -12.42
C VAL A 509 -24.88 -10.53 -11.89
N PRO A 510 -25.88 -9.82 -11.31
CA PRO A 510 -25.67 -8.47 -10.79
C PRO A 510 -24.69 -8.45 -9.62
N ILE A 511 -23.92 -7.37 -9.52
CA ILE A 511 -23.01 -7.09 -8.42
C ILE A 511 -23.66 -6.05 -7.53
N TYR A 512 -23.86 -6.40 -6.26
CA TYR A 512 -24.45 -5.50 -5.26
C TYR A 512 -23.39 -4.94 -4.31
N LYS A 513 -23.49 -3.65 -3.98
CA LYS A 513 -22.64 -2.95 -2.98
C LYS A 513 -23.48 -2.07 -2.06
N PRO A 514 -23.06 -1.81 -0.81
CA PRO A 514 -23.78 -0.89 0.06
C PRO A 514 -23.79 0.53 -0.51
N ALA A 515 -24.93 1.21 -0.39
CA ALA A 515 -25.11 2.61 -0.78
C ALA A 515 -24.51 3.53 0.30
N LEU A 516 -23.18 3.64 0.32
CA LEU A 516 -22.44 4.35 1.36
C LEU A 516 -22.53 5.87 1.20
N ASN A 517 -22.25 6.58 2.30
CA ASN A 517 -22.29 8.03 2.34
C ASN A 517 -21.27 8.64 1.35
N PRO A 518 -21.72 9.46 0.37
CA PRO A 518 -20.84 10.02 -0.65
C PRO A 518 -20.07 11.26 -0.18
N LYS A 519 -20.20 11.67 1.08
CA LYS A 519 -19.64 12.93 1.63
C LYS A 519 -18.11 12.91 1.73
N TYR A 520 -17.48 11.75 1.88
CA TYR A 520 -16.05 11.65 2.17
C TYR A 520 -15.22 11.75 0.89
N LYS A 521 -15.04 13.00 0.44
CA LYS A 521 -14.23 13.34 -0.72
C LYS A 521 -13.42 14.60 -0.49
N SER A 522 -12.22 14.63 -1.04
CA SER A 522 -11.36 15.80 -1.15
C SER A 522 -11.49 16.40 -2.56
N GLY A 523 -10.56 17.28 -2.95
CA GLY A 523 -10.40 17.70 -4.35
C GLY A 523 -9.82 16.61 -5.27
N TYR A 524 -9.20 15.57 -4.71
CA TYR A 524 -8.40 14.59 -5.44
C TYR A 524 -8.85 13.14 -5.25
N TYR A 525 -9.59 12.81 -4.20
CA TYR A 525 -10.09 11.45 -3.98
C TYR A 525 -11.48 11.43 -3.33
N LYS A 526 -12.13 10.28 -3.43
CA LYS A 526 -13.30 9.87 -2.66
C LYS A 526 -12.99 8.55 -1.97
N ILE A 527 -13.38 8.45 -0.71
CA ILE A 527 -13.37 7.20 0.04
C ILE A 527 -14.77 6.83 0.48
N GLU A 528 -15.02 5.53 0.64
CA GLU A 528 -16.22 5.05 1.32
C GLU A 528 -15.80 4.25 2.54
N ILE A 529 -16.38 4.59 3.69
CA ILE A 529 -16.05 4.03 4.99
C ILE A 529 -17.31 3.40 5.57
N LEU A 530 -17.17 2.24 6.19
CA LEU A 530 -18.25 1.60 6.91
C LEU A 530 -17.74 0.83 8.14
N PRO A 531 -18.52 0.76 9.23
CA PRO A 531 -18.14 0.04 10.42
C PRO A 531 -18.42 -1.46 10.29
N LEU A 532 -17.42 -2.30 10.59
CA LEU A 532 -17.54 -3.76 10.58
C LEU A 532 -17.23 -4.36 11.95
N ALA A 533 -17.85 -5.50 12.23
CA ALA A 533 -17.43 -6.36 13.34
C ALA A 533 -16.13 -7.09 12.94
N LEU A 534 -15.14 -7.09 13.83
CA LEU A 534 -13.81 -7.67 13.58
C LEU A 534 -13.66 -9.13 14.05
N TYR A 535 -14.60 -9.63 14.86
CA TYR A 535 -14.58 -10.98 15.45
C TYR A 535 -15.97 -11.61 15.45
#